data_AF-A0A8T4PSE9-F1
#
_entry.id   AF-A0A8T4PSE9-F1
#
_cell.length_a   1.000
_cell.length_b   1.000
_cell.length_c   1.000
_cell.angle_alpha   90.00
_cell.angle_beta   90.00
_cell.angle_gamma   90.00
#
_symmetry.space_group_name_H-M   'P 1'
#
loop_
_entity.id
_entity.type
_entity.pdbx_description
1 polymer ?
#
loop_
_entity_poly.entity_id
_entity_poly.type
_entity_poly.pdbx_seq_one_letter_code
_entity_poly.pdbx_strand_id
1 'polypeptide(L)'
;MAHLIIVGVTTVIFGVASLFLISRARNRLSEGSIRRYMDNFAICLAFIVIFSVWQTARSILGISIDVEGLATYPEYIFIVFAYMAFIVASFRVMKISQEFGFKEDGRKIQQIIREKPKARKSK
;
A
#
# COMPACT_ATOMS: atom_id res chain seq x y z
N MET A 1 20.07 12.26 -19.46
CA MET A 1 19.90 10.85 -19.90
C MET A 1 20.38 9.86 -18.84
N ALA A 2 21.68 9.82 -18.51
CA ALA A 2 22.24 8.87 -17.53
C ALA A 2 21.55 8.90 -16.15
N HIS A 3 21.28 10.09 -15.59
CA HIS A 3 20.59 10.22 -14.30
C HIS A 3 19.17 9.62 -14.29
N LEU A 4 18.41 9.74 -15.40
CA LEU A 4 17.05 9.20 -15.50
C LEU A 4 17.07 7.67 -15.56
N ILE A 5 18.06 7.09 -16.26
CA ILE A 5 18.25 5.64 -16.33
C ILE A 5 18.63 5.11 -14.94
N ILE A 6 19.54 5.78 -14.22
CA ILE A 6 19.94 5.39 -12.86
C ILE A 6 18.74 5.43 -11.90
N VAL A 7 17.92 6.49 -11.95
CA VAL A 7 16.70 6.60 -11.13
C VAL A 7 15.70 5.49 -11.49
N GLY A 8 15.50 5.20 -12.78
CA GLY A 8 14.61 4.12 -13.21
C GLY A 8 15.07 2.75 -12.72
N VAL A 9 16.34 2.40 -12.97
CA VAL A 9 16.93 1.12 -12.55
C VAL A 9 16.90 0.95 -11.04
N THR A 10 17.29 1.97 -10.28
CA THR A 10 17.23 1.90 -8.80
C THR A 10 15.79 1.73 -8.31
N THR A 11 14.83 2.45 -8.90
CA THR A 11 13.40 2.32 -8.55
C THR A 11 12.90 0.89 -8.81
N VAL A 12 13.28 0.27 -9.92
CA VAL A 12 12.93 -1.13 -10.23
C VAL A 12 13.54 -2.08 -9.20
N ILE A 13 14.81 -1.91 -8.84
CA ILE A 13 15.49 -2.76 -7.84
C ILE A 13 14.78 -2.68 -6.50
N PHE A 14 14.50 -1.47 -6.00
CA PHE A 14 13.78 -1.28 -4.74
C PHE A 14 12.36 -1.83 -4.82
N GLY A 15 11.68 -1.67 -5.95
CA GLY A 15 10.34 -2.21 -6.18
C GLY A 15 10.30 -3.74 -6.10
N VAL A 16 11.21 -4.43 -6.79
CA VAL A 16 11.31 -5.90 -6.75
C VAL A 16 11.71 -6.39 -5.36
N ALA A 17 12.67 -5.72 -4.70
CA ALA A 17 13.07 -6.05 -3.33
C ALA A 17 11.89 -5.91 -2.35
N SER A 18 11.07 -4.87 -2.53
CA SER A 18 9.87 -4.63 -1.73
C SER A 18 8.83 -5.74 -1.91
N LEU A 19 8.60 -6.21 -3.14
CA LEU A 19 7.73 -7.36 -3.41
C LEU A 19 8.22 -8.63 -2.72
N PHE A 20 9.52 -8.89 -2.78
CA PHE A 20 10.14 -10.03 -2.10
C PHE A 20 9.93 -9.97 -0.59
N LEU A 21 10.16 -8.80 0.04
CA LEU A 21 9.96 -8.60 1.46
C LEU A 21 8.50 -8.79 1.88
N ILE A 22 7.55 -8.25 1.12
CA ILE A 22 6.11 -8.42 1.39
C ILE A 22 5.72 -9.89 1.26
N SER A 23 6.21 -10.59 0.25
CA SER A 23 5.92 -12.01 0.06
C SER A 23 6.46 -12.85 1.23
N ARG A 24 7.68 -12.55 1.70
CA ARG A 24 8.27 -13.17 2.89
C ARG A 24 7.50 -12.85 4.17
N ALA A 25 7.06 -11.61 4.36
CA ALA A 25 6.30 -11.19 5.51
C ALA A 25 4.89 -11.81 5.52
N ARG A 26 4.23 -11.90 4.37
CA ARG A 26 2.93 -12.58 4.18
C ARG A 26 2.99 -14.03 4.63
N ASN A 27 4.06 -14.76 4.29
CA ASN A 27 4.22 -16.17 4.68
C ASN A 27 4.40 -16.37 6.19
N ARG A 28 4.66 -15.31 6.95
CA ARG A 28 4.76 -15.36 8.42
C ARG A 28 3.44 -15.01 9.12
N LEU A 29 2.43 -14.58 8.38
CA LEU A 29 1.14 -14.22 8.95
C LEU A 29 0.16 -15.40 8.88
N SER A 30 -0.59 -15.58 9.95
CA SER A 30 -1.76 -16.45 9.97
C SER A 30 -2.85 -15.92 9.03
N GLU A 31 -3.78 -16.80 8.64
CA GLU A 31 -4.94 -16.37 7.87
C GLU A 31 -5.79 -15.40 8.69
N GLY A 32 -5.96 -14.17 8.17
CA GLY A 32 -6.62 -13.10 8.88
C GLY A 32 -6.71 -11.82 8.06
N SER A 33 -7.26 -10.76 8.67
CA SER A 33 -7.44 -9.45 8.05
C SER A 33 -6.11 -8.83 7.59
N ILE A 34 -5.03 -9.01 8.36
CA ILE A 34 -3.68 -8.51 8.03
C ILE A 34 -3.10 -9.22 6.80
N ARG A 35 -3.20 -10.56 6.72
CA ARG A 35 -2.69 -11.31 5.54
C ARG A 35 -3.42 -10.90 4.27
N ARG A 36 -4.74 -10.73 4.35
CA ARG A 36 -5.58 -10.19 3.26
C ARG A 36 -5.16 -8.75 2.89
N TYR A 37 -4.88 -7.89 3.85
CA TYR A 37 -4.36 -6.54 3.55
C TYR A 37 -3.03 -6.61 2.79
N MET A 38 -2.10 -7.45 3.26
CA MET A 38 -0.81 -7.63 2.60
C MET A 38 -0.93 -8.18 1.18
N ASP A 39 -1.90 -9.05 0.90
CA ASP A 39 -2.16 -9.55 -0.47
C ASP A 39 -2.57 -8.40 -1.40
N ASN A 40 -3.50 -7.54 -0.97
CA ASN A 40 -3.91 -6.37 -1.76
C ASN A 40 -2.77 -5.37 -1.96
N PHE A 41 -1.98 -5.16 -0.90
CA PHE A 41 -0.82 -4.28 -0.96
C PHE A 41 0.26 -4.82 -1.91
N ALA A 42 0.49 -6.14 -1.91
CA ALA A 42 1.41 -6.80 -2.85
C ALA A 42 0.96 -6.63 -4.31
N ILE A 43 -0.34 -6.79 -4.59
CA ILE A 43 -0.91 -6.57 -5.92
C ILE A 43 -0.70 -5.12 -6.36
N CYS A 44 -0.98 -4.15 -5.47
CA CYS A 44 -0.75 -2.74 -5.75
C CYS A 44 0.72 -2.47 -6.08
N LEU A 45 1.63 -2.99 -5.26
CA LEU A 45 3.06 -2.84 -5.48
C LEU A 45 3.49 -3.50 -6.79
N ALA A 46 2.93 -4.66 -7.15
CA ALA A 46 3.24 -5.34 -8.40
C ALA A 46 2.92 -4.47 -9.63
N PHE A 47 1.76 -3.79 -9.63
CA PHE A 47 1.42 -2.83 -10.68
C PHE A 47 2.40 -1.66 -10.76
N ILE A 48 2.83 -1.12 -9.62
CA ILE A 48 3.82 -0.03 -9.58
C ILE A 48 5.18 -0.50 -10.11
N VAL A 49 5.60 -1.72 -9.78
CA VAL A 49 6.85 -2.29 -10.28
C VAL A 49 6.79 -2.51 -11.78
N ILE A 50 5.68 -3.07 -12.30
CA ILE A 50 5.47 -3.25 -13.74
C ILE A 50 5.53 -1.91 -14.47
N PHE A 51 4.84 -0.89 -13.93
CA PHE A 51 4.89 0.47 -14.46
C PHE A 51 6.32 1.03 -14.48
N SER A 52 7.07 0.87 -13.38
CA SER A 52 8.45 1.35 -13.25
C SER A 52 9.39 0.64 -14.24
N VAL A 53 9.23 -0.68 -14.42
CA VAL A 53 9.99 -1.46 -15.41
C VAL A 53 9.69 -0.95 -16.83
N TRP A 54 8.41 -0.74 -17.15
CA TRP A 54 8.02 -0.24 -18.47
C TRP A 54 8.58 1.16 -18.76
N GLN A 55 8.47 2.08 -17.81
CA GLN A 55 9.01 3.44 -17.93
C GLN A 55 10.54 3.43 -18.09
N THR A 56 11.23 2.57 -17.32
CA THR A 56 12.68 2.40 -17.41
C THR A 56 13.08 1.81 -18.76
N ALA A 57 12.36 0.81 -19.27
CA ALA A 57 12.60 0.22 -20.58
C ALA A 57 12.41 1.24 -21.71
N ARG A 58 11.35 2.05 -21.67
CA ARG A 58 11.14 3.15 -22.63
C ARG A 58 12.28 4.18 -22.61
N SER A 59 12.71 4.55 -21.41
CA SER A 59 13.83 5.51 -21.21
C SER A 59 15.14 4.99 -21.79
N ILE A 60 15.43 3.69 -21.65
CA ILE A 60 16.64 3.05 -22.18
C ILE A 60 16.58 2.85 -23.70
N LEU A 61 15.44 2.38 -24.21
CA LEU A 61 15.25 2.08 -25.63
C LEU A 61 15.02 3.34 -26.49
N GLY A 62 14.88 4.51 -25.87
CA GLY A 62 14.67 5.78 -26.57
C GLY A 62 13.37 5.82 -27.37
N ILE A 63 12.37 5.02 -27.00
CA ILE A 63 11.10 4.93 -27.72
C ILE A 63 10.24 6.15 -27.35
N SER A 64 10.39 7.23 -28.12
CA SER A 64 9.49 8.38 -28.12
C SER A 64 8.30 8.07 -29.05
N ILE A 65 7.21 7.55 -28.47
CA ILE A 65 5.95 7.36 -29.21
C ILE A 65 5.29 8.74 -29.33
N ASP A 66 5.59 9.43 -30.41
CA ASP A 66 5.04 10.74 -30.77
C ASP A 66 3.77 10.54 -31.60
N VAL A 67 2.75 9.91 -31.00
CA VAL A 67 1.50 9.58 -31.69
C VAL A 67 0.34 10.17 -30.92
N GLU A 68 -0.28 11.20 -31.51
CA GLU A 68 -1.52 11.84 -31.05
C GLU A 68 -2.64 10.79 -30.97
N GLY A 69 -2.91 10.25 -29.78
CA GLY A 69 -3.99 9.30 -29.61
C GLY A 69 -4.12 8.73 -28.21
N LEU A 70 -5.35 8.48 -27.78
CA LEU A 70 -5.71 7.89 -26.49
C LEU A 70 -5.03 6.52 -26.20
N ALA A 71 -4.42 5.88 -27.19
CA ALA A 71 -3.68 4.62 -27.06
C ALA A 71 -2.21 4.77 -26.61
N THR A 72 -1.69 6.00 -26.50
CA THR A 72 -0.24 6.28 -26.43
C THR A 72 0.40 6.09 -25.05
N TYR A 73 -0.40 5.84 -24.01
CA TYR A 73 0.13 5.79 -22.63
C TYR A 73 -0.47 4.63 -21.81
N PRO A 74 -0.08 3.37 -22.11
CA PRO A 74 -0.39 2.23 -21.24
C PRO A 74 0.04 2.47 -19.79
N GLU A 75 1.03 3.33 -19.58
CA GLU A 75 1.46 3.86 -18.27
C GLU A 75 0.32 4.42 -17.41
N TYR A 76 -0.58 5.23 -17.98
CA TYR A 76 -1.69 5.79 -17.21
C TYR A 76 -2.73 4.72 -16.85
N ILE A 77 -2.85 3.66 -17.64
CA ILE A 77 -3.73 2.54 -17.29
C ILE A 77 -3.18 1.85 -16.03
N PHE A 78 -1.88 1.56 -15.99
CA PHE A 78 -1.24 0.95 -14.82
C PHE A 78 -1.32 1.83 -13.56
N ILE A 79 -1.15 3.16 -13.69
CA ILE A 79 -1.26 4.06 -12.53
C ILE A 79 -2.68 4.09 -11.97
N VAL A 80 -3.71 4.07 -12.82
CA VAL A 80 -5.12 4.02 -12.39
C VAL A 80 -5.41 2.73 -11.63
N PHE A 81 -4.95 1.58 -12.14
CA PHE A 81 -5.09 0.30 -11.43
C PHE A 81 -4.35 0.29 -10.09
N ALA A 82 -3.16 0.90 -10.01
CA ALA A 82 -2.44 1.05 -8.76
C ALA A 82 -3.23 1.90 -7.75
N TYR A 83 -3.80 3.04 -8.18
CA TYR A 83 -4.64 3.86 -7.31
C TYR A 83 -5.91 3.13 -6.83
N MET A 84 -6.57 2.37 -7.70
CA MET A 84 -7.70 1.54 -7.29
C MET A 84 -7.29 0.50 -6.25
N ALA A 85 -6.15 -0.18 -6.45
CA ALA A 85 -5.62 -1.14 -5.49
C ALA A 85 -5.29 -0.48 -4.13
N PHE A 86 -4.73 0.74 -4.14
CA PHE A 86 -4.50 1.51 -2.93
C PHE A 86 -5.79 1.85 -2.19
N ILE A 87 -6.85 2.27 -2.88
CA ILE A 87 -8.16 2.53 -2.26
C ILE A 87 -8.65 1.28 -1.51
N VAL A 88 -8.60 0.10 -2.15
CA VAL A 88 -8.99 -1.17 -1.52
C VAL A 88 -8.08 -1.52 -0.35
N ALA A 89 -6.78 -1.30 -0.46
CA ALA A 89 -5.83 -1.52 0.62
C ALA A 89 -6.13 -0.60 1.83
N SER A 90 -6.39 0.69 1.61
CA SER A 90 -6.76 1.66 2.65
C SER A 90 -8.04 1.27 3.39
N PHE A 91 -9.05 0.77 2.68
CA PHE A 91 -10.26 0.24 3.33
C PHE A 91 -9.95 -0.95 4.25
N ARG A 92 -8.99 -1.82 3.89
CA ARG A 92 -8.56 -2.92 4.76
C ARG A 92 -7.76 -2.44 5.96
N VAL A 93 -6.89 -1.42 5.81
CA VAL A 93 -6.23 -0.78 6.96
C VAL A 93 -7.26 -0.23 7.94
N MET A 94 -8.32 0.40 7.45
CA MET A 94 -9.39 0.91 8.31
C MET A 94 -10.10 -0.22 9.09
N LYS A 95 -10.31 -1.40 8.48
CA LYS A 95 -10.86 -2.55 9.22
C LYS A 95 -9.90 -3.07 10.27
N ILE A 96 -8.62 -3.21 9.93
CA ILE A 96 -7.58 -3.64 10.88
C ILE A 96 -7.47 -2.65 12.04
N SER A 97 -7.53 -1.34 11.79
CA SER A 97 -7.49 -0.33 12.84
C SER A 97 -8.75 -0.32 13.71
N GLN A 98 -9.89 -0.82 13.22
CA GLN A 98 -11.08 -1.04 14.04
C GLN A 98 -10.97 -2.31 14.89
N GLU A 99 -10.39 -3.38 14.34
CA GLU A 99 -10.18 -4.67 15.03
C GLU A 99 -9.09 -4.59 16.11
N PHE A 100 -7.99 -3.89 15.84
CA PHE A 100 -6.82 -3.82 16.74
C PHE A 100 -6.63 -2.44 17.39
N GLY A 101 -7.21 -1.39 16.83
CA GLY A 101 -7.11 -0.05 17.40
C GLY A 101 -8.21 0.14 18.43
N PHE A 102 -7.83 0.05 19.71
CA PHE A 102 -8.40 0.53 20.98
C PHE A 102 -9.78 1.24 21.03
N LYS A 103 -10.70 1.07 20.09
CA LYS A 103 -12.02 1.71 20.10
C LYS A 103 -12.92 1.03 21.12
N GLU A 104 -12.78 -0.28 21.30
CA GLU A 104 -13.42 -1.03 22.38
C GLU A 104 -12.68 -0.88 23.71
N ASP A 105 -11.35 -0.98 23.71
CA ASP A 105 -10.55 -0.84 24.94
C ASP A 105 -10.55 0.59 25.48
N GLY A 106 -10.47 1.60 24.61
CA GLY A 106 -10.60 3.00 24.96
C GLY A 106 -11.98 3.34 25.50
N ARG A 107 -13.05 2.71 24.99
CA ARG A 107 -14.41 2.82 25.56
C ARG A 107 -14.50 2.22 26.96
N LYS A 108 -13.93 1.03 27.19
CA LYS A 108 -13.88 0.40 28.52
C LYS A 108 -13.06 1.23 29.50
N ILE A 109 -11.91 1.74 29.09
CA ILE A 109 -11.07 2.64 29.91
C ILE A 109 -11.83 3.93 30.23
N GLN A 110 -12.54 4.52 29.28
CA GLN A 110 -13.33 5.73 29.48
C GLN A 110 -14.53 5.49 30.40
N GLN A 111 -15.15 4.31 30.38
CA GLN A 111 -16.18 3.89 31.35
C GLN A 111 -15.60 3.75 32.76
N ILE A 112 -14.46 3.06 32.92
CA ILE A 112 -13.78 2.89 34.22
C ILE A 112 -13.35 4.25 34.81
N ILE A 113 -12.86 5.18 33.97
CA ILE A 113 -12.49 6.54 34.37
C ILE A 113 -13.72 7.38 34.74
N ARG A 114 -14.88 7.15 34.13
CA ARG A 114 -16.14 7.85 34.45
C ARG A 114 -16.82 7.36 35.73
N GLU A 115 -16.61 6.10 36.12
CA GLU A 115 -17.23 5.51 37.31
C GLU A 115 -16.42 5.79 38.60
N LYS A 116 -15.09 5.81 38.52
CA LYS A 116 -14.20 6.12 39.66
C LYS A 116 -14.39 7.48 40.37
N PRO A 117 -14.85 8.59 39.75
CA PRO A 117 -14.97 9.88 40.43
C PRO A 117 -16.19 9.96 41.36
N LYS A 118 -17.22 9.12 41.17
CA LYS A 118 -18.46 9.19 41.97
C LYS A 118 -18.38 8.41 43.29
N ALA A 119 -17.56 7.36 43.37
CA ALA A 119 -17.44 6.53 44.57
C ALA A 119 -16.63 7.17 45.72
N ARG A 120 -15.90 8.27 45.47
CA ARG A 120 -14.96 8.85 46.43
C ARG A 120 -15.46 10.14 47.13
N LYS A 121 -16.66 10.61 46.82
CA LYS A 121 -17.28 11.80 47.46
C LYS A 121 -18.40 11.49 48.46
N SER A 122 -18.58 10.22 48.83
CA SER A 122 -19.54 9.79 49.86
C SER A 122 -18.81 9.13 51.02
N LYS A 123 -18.01 9.91 51.76
CA LYS A 123 -17.59 9.61 53.13
C LYS A 123 -17.25 10.90 53.84
#